data_AF-E3GM45-F1
#
_entry.id   AF-E3GM45-F1
#
_cell.length_a   1.000
_cell.length_b   1.000
_cell.length_c   1.000
_cell.angle_alpha   90.00
_cell.angle_beta   90.00
_cell.angle_gamma   90.00
#
_symmetry.space_group_name_H-M   'P 1'
#
loop_
_entity.id
_entity.type
_entity.pdbx_description
1 polymer ?
#
loop_
_entity_poly.entity_id
_entity_poly.type
_entity_poly.pdbx_seq_one_letter_code
_entity_poly.pdbx_strand_id
1 'polypeptide(L)'
;MDMDGQAAARFYMNLYHGREAGAADLFTGFNRFARCFLANLAMGVFTFLWALLLIIPGIIAAISYSQTYYLLNDYEELSFMDAITLSKLMMRDYKLEYFLLCLTFIGWWLLVIVTLGIAIIVVGPYLNATFANFYMGLKEERQAVIDHFMARKQN
;
A
#
# COMPACT_ATOMS: atom_id res chain seq x y z
N MET A 1 -26.05 17.19 -27.82
CA MET A 1 -27.16 18.14 -27.61
C MET A 1 -27.23 18.53 -26.13
N ASP A 2 -26.11 19.10 -25.71
CA ASP A 2 -25.93 20.31 -24.89
C ASP A 2 -26.67 20.40 -23.55
N MET A 3 -26.03 19.81 -22.53
CA MET A 3 -26.33 20.07 -21.11
C MET A 3 -25.99 21.50 -20.66
N ASP A 4 -25.28 22.28 -21.47
CA ASP A 4 -24.86 23.65 -21.14
C ASP A 4 -26.00 24.69 -21.34
N GLY A 5 -26.97 24.40 -22.22
CA GLY A 5 -28.07 25.33 -22.53
C GLY A 5 -29.21 25.34 -21.51
N GLN A 6 -29.50 24.19 -20.86
CA GLN A 6 -30.64 24.08 -19.95
C GLN A 6 -30.39 24.72 -18.57
N ALA A 7 -29.14 24.73 -18.12
CA ALA A 7 -28.75 25.37 -16.87
C ALA A 7 -28.87 26.90 -16.96
N ALA A 8 -28.36 27.49 -18.06
CA ALA A 8 -28.48 28.91 -18.32
C ALA A 8 -29.94 29.34 -18.53
N ALA A 9 -30.73 28.58 -19.30
CA ALA A 9 -32.13 28.90 -19.55
C ALA A 9 -32.99 28.87 -18.25
N ARG A 10 -32.75 27.92 -17.35
CA ARG A 10 -33.40 27.88 -16.03
C ARG A 10 -32.97 29.03 -15.11
N PHE A 11 -31.70 29.43 -15.18
CA PHE A 11 -31.17 30.56 -14.42
C PHE A 11 -31.84 31.88 -14.82
N TYR A 12 -31.95 32.14 -16.14
CA TYR A 12 -32.61 33.34 -16.66
C TYR A 12 -34.13 33.36 -16.42
N MET A 13 -34.82 32.21 -16.51
CA MET A 13 -36.25 32.13 -16.21
C MET A 13 -36.54 32.39 -14.72
N ASN A 14 -35.72 31.92 -13.80
CA ASN A 14 -35.91 32.17 -12.37
C ASN A 14 -35.69 33.65 -11.99
N LEU A 15 -34.79 34.35 -12.69
CA LEU A 15 -34.58 35.80 -12.56
C LEU A 15 -35.81 36.62 -13.02
N TYR A 16 -36.53 36.14 -14.03
CA TYR A 16 -37.69 36.84 -14.61
C TYR A 16 -38.98 36.67 -13.78
N HIS A 17 -39.09 35.61 -12.98
CA HIS A 17 -40.29 35.29 -12.20
C HIS A 17 -40.42 36.07 -10.87
N GLY A 18 -39.56 37.04 -10.57
CA GLY A 18 -39.70 37.91 -9.40
C GLY A 18 -39.67 37.16 -8.06
N ARG A 19 -39.07 35.96 -8.00
CA ARG A 19 -38.68 35.38 -6.71
C ARG A 19 -37.44 36.11 -6.28
N GLU A 20 -37.51 36.77 -5.13
CA GLU A 20 -36.34 37.33 -4.48
C GLU A 20 -35.34 36.19 -4.27
N ALA A 21 -34.33 36.10 -5.13
CA ALA A 21 -33.13 35.31 -4.89
C ALA A 21 -32.37 36.01 -3.75
N GLY A 22 -32.94 35.96 -2.55
CA GLY A 22 -32.36 36.51 -1.34
C GLY A 22 -31.13 35.70 -0.96
N ALA A 23 -30.23 36.30 -0.19
CA ALA A 23 -29.04 35.61 0.33
C ALA A 23 -29.38 34.27 1.02
N ALA A 24 -30.60 34.11 1.52
CA ALA A 24 -31.15 32.84 2.03
C ALA A 24 -31.08 31.68 1.01
N ASP A 25 -31.34 31.90 -0.27
CA ASP A 25 -31.22 30.86 -1.32
C ASP A 25 -29.76 30.51 -1.65
N LEU A 26 -28.83 31.46 -1.46
CA LEU A 26 -27.39 31.17 -1.51
C LEU A 26 -26.95 30.33 -0.30
N PHE A 27 -27.52 30.58 0.88
CA PHE A 27 -27.27 29.77 2.08
C PHE A 27 -27.94 28.39 2.04
N THR A 28 -29.10 28.21 1.38
CA THR A 28 -29.67 26.88 1.16
C THR A 28 -28.80 26.04 0.22
N GLY A 29 -28.26 26.66 -0.84
CA GLY A 29 -27.25 26.07 -1.72
C GLY A 29 -25.98 25.66 -0.96
N PHE A 30 -25.47 26.54 -0.08
CA PHE A 30 -24.31 26.26 0.77
C PHE A 30 -24.56 25.12 1.77
N ASN A 31 -25.73 25.05 2.40
CA ASN A 31 -26.08 23.94 3.31
C ASN A 31 -26.22 22.61 2.54
N ARG A 32 -26.75 22.65 1.32
CA ARG A 32 -26.81 21.47 0.44
C ARG A 32 -25.41 21.02 0.00
N PHE A 33 -24.55 21.97 -0.36
CA PHE A 33 -23.15 21.72 -0.66
C PHE A 33 -22.39 21.14 0.53
N ALA A 34 -22.53 21.74 1.73
CA ALA A 34 -21.92 21.27 2.96
C ALA A 34 -22.38 19.84 3.32
N ARG A 35 -23.66 19.52 3.13
CA ARG A 35 -24.15 18.14 3.30
C ARG A 35 -23.54 17.17 2.30
N CYS A 36 -23.47 17.53 1.02
CA CYS A 36 -22.81 16.71 0.00
C CYS A 36 -21.31 16.55 0.27
N PHE A 37 -20.65 17.61 0.76
CA PHE A 37 -19.23 17.59 1.11
C PHE A 37 -18.98 16.70 2.34
N LEU A 38 -19.75 16.85 3.42
CA LEU A 38 -19.66 15.96 4.58
C LEU A 38 -19.95 14.51 4.21
N ALA A 39 -20.94 14.26 3.34
CA ALA A 39 -21.22 12.91 2.86
C ALA A 39 -20.04 12.33 2.07
N ASN A 40 -19.44 13.10 1.16
CA ASN A 40 -18.23 12.67 0.43
C ASN A 40 -17.04 12.45 1.35
N LEU A 41 -16.82 13.32 2.34
CA LEU A 41 -15.77 13.18 3.33
C LEU A 41 -15.96 11.89 4.15
N ALA A 42 -17.18 11.66 4.66
CA ALA A 42 -17.51 10.46 5.42
C ALA A 42 -17.34 9.20 4.56
N MET A 43 -17.85 9.19 3.33
CA MET A 43 -17.63 8.09 2.37
C MET A 43 -16.14 7.85 2.14
N GLY A 44 -15.34 8.89 1.92
CA GLY A 44 -13.90 8.79 1.76
C GLY A 44 -13.19 8.17 2.97
N VAL A 45 -13.57 8.59 4.18
CA VAL A 45 -13.04 8.00 5.43
C VAL A 45 -13.42 6.52 5.53
N PHE A 46 -14.67 6.15 5.27
CA PHE A 46 -15.08 4.75 5.28
C PHE A 46 -14.34 3.92 4.23
N THR A 47 -14.21 4.41 2.99
CA THR A 47 -13.45 3.74 1.94
C THR A 47 -11.98 3.59 2.32
N PHE A 48 -11.37 4.61 2.92
CA PHE A 48 -9.99 4.54 3.41
C PHE A 48 -9.83 3.50 4.54
N LEU A 49 -10.78 3.42 5.48
CA LEU A 49 -10.77 2.40 6.54
C LEU A 49 -10.88 0.98 5.98
N TRP A 50 -11.78 0.76 5.00
CA TRP A 50 -11.88 -0.52 4.30
C TRP A 50 -10.61 -0.86 3.53
N ALA A 51 -9.99 0.12 2.87
CA ALA A 51 -8.72 -0.07 2.19
C ALA A 51 -7.60 -0.42 3.18
N LEU A 52 -7.49 0.27 4.32
CA LEU A 52 -6.49 0.01 5.35
C LEU A 52 -6.59 -1.42 5.89
N LEU A 53 -7.81 -1.91 6.09
CA LEU A 53 -8.07 -3.29 6.52
C LEU A 53 -7.54 -4.33 5.51
N LEU A 54 -7.48 -4.00 4.22
CA LEU A 54 -6.91 -4.86 3.17
C LEU A 54 -5.40 -4.62 2.95
N ILE A 55 -4.91 -3.41 3.20
CA ILE A 55 -3.49 -3.06 3.07
C ILE A 55 -2.65 -3.83 4.09
N ILE A 56 -3.11 -3.92 5.35
CA ILE A 56 -2.39 -4.62 6.42
C ILE A 56 -2.11 -6.11 6.06
N PRO A 57 -3.10 -6.94 5.69
CA PRO A 57 -2.85 -8.33 5.30
C PRO A 57 -2.01 -8.43 4.02
N GLY A 58 -2.15 -7.48 3.09
CA GLY A 58 -1.32 -7.39 1.89
C GLY A 58 0.17 -7.19 2.23
N ILE A 59 0.48 -6.25 3.12
CA ILE A 59 1.86 -5.99 3.59
C ILE A 59 2.42 -7.22 4.31
N ILE A 60 1.66 -7.82 5.23
CA ILE A 60 2.09 -9.02 5.96
C ILE A 60 2.38 -10.17 5.01
N ALA A 61 1.56 -10.36 3.97
CA ALA A 61 1.78 -11.37 2.95
C ALA A 61 3.05 -11.07 2.14
N ALA A 62 3.23 -9.83 1.68
CA ALA A 62 4.43 -9.41 0.94
C ALA A 62 5.71 -9.65 1.75
N ILE A 63 5.72 -9.29 3.03
CA ILE A 63 6.83 -9.56 3.96
C ILE A 63 7.06 -11.07 4.08
N SER A 64 5.99 -11.86 4.22
CA SER A 64 6.11 -13.32 4.38
C SER A 64 6.74 -14.01 3.17
N TYR A 65 6.68 -13.42 1.97
CA TYR A 65 7.21 -14.00 0.73
C TYR A 65 8.55 -13.36 0.29
N SER A 66 9.05 -12.38 1.04
CA SER A 66 10.26 -11.63 0.71
C SER A 66 11.51 -12.50 0.52
N GLN A 67 11.58 -13.66 1.19
CA GLN A 67 12.74 -14.55 1.16
C GLN A 67 12.69 -15.60 0.04
N THR A 68 11.57 -15.67 -0.68
CA THR A 68 11.35 -16.66 -1.74
C THR A 68 12.45 -16.60 -2.81
N TYR A 69 12.85 -15.39 -3.23
CA TYR A 69 13.87 -15.22 -4.26
C TYR A 69 15.25 -15.70 -3.81
N TYR A 70 15.63 -15.43 -2.56
CA TYR A 70 16.90 -15.90 -2.01
C TYR A 70 16.91 -17.43 -1.86
N LEU A 71 15.80 -18.02 -1.38
CA LEU A 71 15.67 -19.48 -1.26
C LEU A 71 15.74 -20.21 -2.61
N LEU A 72 15.14 -19.66 -3.66
CA LEU A 72 15.23 -20.25 -5.00
C LEU A 72 16.65 -20.19 -5.58
N ASN A 73 17.45 -19.20 -5.18
CA ASN A 73 18.84 -19.08 -5.59
C ASN A 73 19.74 -20.03 -4.79
N ASP A 74 19.46 -20.23 -3.51
CA ASP A 74 20.24 -21.10 -2.63
C ASP A 74 19.91 -22.59 -2.80
N TYR A 75 18.67 -22.91 -3.19
CA TYR A 75 18.16 -24.28 -3.33
C TYR A 75 17.41 -24.45 -4.66
N GLU A 76 18.15 -24.75 -5.73
CA GLU A 76 17.60 -24.94 -7.08
C GLU A 76 16.58 -26.11 -7.17
N GLU A 77 16.63 -27.03 -6.21
CA GLU A 77 15.72 -28.17 -6.06
C GLU A 77 14.34 -27.82 -5.48
N LEU A 78 14.14 -26.58 -5.00
CA LEU A 78 12.86 -26.10 -4.52
C LEU A 78 11.95 -25.70 -5.69
N SER A 79 10.72 -26.20 -5.68
CA SER A 79 9.67 -25.64 -6.54
C SER A 79 9.29 -24.25 -6.05
N PHE A 80 8.77 -23.41 -6.94
CA PHE A 80 8.28 -22.07 -6.61
C PHE A 80 7.31 -22.06 -5.41
N MET A 81 6.38 -23.01 -5.36
CA MET A 81 5.42 -23.11 -4.24
C MET A 81 6.09 -23.56 -2.92
N ASP A 82 7.12 -24.39 -3.01
CA ASP A 82 7.87 -24.83 -1.83
C ASP A 82 8.69 -23.68 -1.25
N ALA A 83 9.36 -22.90 -2.12
CA ALA A 83 10.11 -21.73 -1.71
C ALA A 83 9.22 -20.68 -1.02
N ILE A 84 8.00 -20.45 -1.54
CA ILE A 84 7.02 -19.57 -0.87
C ILE A 84 6.63 -20.12 0.50
N THR A 85 6.33 -21.42 0.58
CA THR A 85 5.91 -22.06 1.83
C THR A 85 7.03 -22.00 2.87
N LEU A 86 8.26 -22.29 2.46
CA LEU A 86 9.44 -22.21 3.29
C LEU A 86 9.72 -20.77 3.75
N SER A 87 9.62 -19.79 2.85
CA SER A 87 9.71 -18.36 3.19
C SER A 87 8.69 -17.98 4.27
N LYS A 88 7.43 -18.43 4.15
CA LYS A 88 6.39 -18.16 5.19
C LYS A 88 6.76 -18.76 6.55
N LEU A 89 7.33 -19.97 6.55
CA LEU A 89 7.73 -20.67 7.76
C LEU A 89 8.94 -20.01 8.43
N MET A 90 9.92 -19.58 7.64
CA MET A 90 11.08 -18.84 8.13
C MET A 90 10.66 -17.47 8.70
N MET A 91 9.76 -16.77 8.02
CA MET A 91 9.35 -15.41 8.38
C MET A 91 8.35 -15.31 9.54
N ARG A 92 7.82 -16.42 10.09
CA ARG A 92 6.67 -16.38 11.02
C ARG A 92 6.86 -15.44 12.21
N ASP A 93 8.06 -15.44 12.78
CA ASP A 93 8.40 -14.68 13.99
C ASP A 93 9.16 -13.36 13.66
N TYR A 94 9.67 -13.22 12.44
CA TYR A 94 10.53 -12.12 12.00
C TYR A 94 9.81 -11.05 11.15
N LYS A 95 8.49 -11.17 10.96
CA LYS A 95 7.73 -10.20 10.15
C LYS A 95 7.83 -8.78 10.69
N LEU A 96 7.80 -8.65 12.02
CA LEU A 96 7.88 -7.35 12.69
C LEU A 96 9.29 -6.77 12.57
N GLU A 97 10.32 -7.58 12.73
CA GLU A 97 11.71 -7.15 12.54
C GLU A 97 11.96 -6.67 11.11
N TYR A 98 11.48 -7.41 10.11
CA TYR A 98 11.56 -6.99 8.72
C TYR A 98 10.76 -5.70 8.45
N PHE A 99 9.60 -5.53 9.11
CA PHE A 99 8.82 -4.29 9.02
C PHE A 99 9.58 -3.10 9.61
N LEU A 100 10.20 -3.27 10.78
CA LEU A 100 11.05 -2.24 11.39
C LEU A 100 12.27 -1.93 10.51
N LEU A 101 12.88 -2.94 9.90
CA LEU A 101 13.95 -2.75 8.93
C LEU A 101 13.47 -1.89 7.75
N CYS A 102 12.31 -2.18 7.16
CA CYS A 102 11.73 -1.32 6.11
C CYS A 102 11.46 0.11 6.60
N LEU A 103 11.08 0.28 7.87
CA LEU A 103 10.82 1.60 8.46
C LEU A 103 12.08 2.46 8.55
N THR A 104 13.25 1.87 8.82
CA THR A 104 14.52 2.62 8.80
C THR A 104 14.87 3.13 7.40
N PHE A 105 14.40 2.42 6.37
CA PHE A 105 14.60 2.80 4.97
C PHE A 105 13.66 3.89 4.45
N ILE A 106 12.63 4.28 5.20
CA ILE A 106 11.67 5.29 4.72
C ILE A 106 12.33 6.65 4.45
N GLY A 107 13.35 7.01 5.24
CA GLY A 107 14.14 8.22 5.02
C GLY A 107 14.99 8.15 3.74
N TRP A 108 15.53 6.98 3.43
CA TRP A 108 16.29 6.76 2.20
C TRP A 108 15.39 6.80 0.97
N TRP A 109 14.18 6.24 1.04
CA TRP A 109 13.18 6.38 -0.02
C TRP A 109 12.78 7.84 -0.26
N LEU A 110 12.63 8.63 0.81
CA LEU A 110 12.39 10.07 0.68
C LEU A 110 13.54 10.79 -0.03
N LEU A 111 14.80 10.46 0.29
CA LEU A 111 15.97 10.99 -0.40
C LEU A 111 15.98 10.65 -1.90
N VAL A 112 15.60 9.42 -2.26
CA VAL A 112 15.48 9.01 -3.67
C VAL A 112 14.45 9.87 -4.41
N ILE A 113 13.31 10.16 -3.79
CA ILE A 113 12.26 11.02 -4.38
C ILE A 113 12.77 12.46 -4.54
N VAL A 114 13.37 13.04 -3.51
CA VAL A 114 13.89 14.42 -3.52
C VAL A 114 14.99 14.60 -4.57
N THR A 115 15.82 13.58 -4.80
CA THR A 115 16.91 13.62 -5.78
C THR A 115 16.48 13.20 -7.19
N LEU A 116 15.16 13.08 -7.46
CA LEU A 116 14.60 12.60 -8.73
C LEU A 116 15.19 11.25 -9.18
N GLY A 117 15.48 10.37 -8.23
CA GLY A 117 16.02 9.03 -8.49
C GLY A 117 17.53 8.93 -8.52
N ILE A 118 18.30 10.02 -8.45
CA ILE A 118 19.78 9.96 -8.52
C ILE A 118 20.36 9.18 -7.33
N ALA A 119 19.78 9.33 -6.14
CA ALA A 119 20.26 8.62 -4.95
C ALA A 119 20.12 7.09 -5.07
N ILE A 120 19.32 6.55 -6.00
CA ILE A 120 19.14 5.10 -6.15
C ILE A 120 20.44 4.37 -6.50
N ILE A 121 21.39 5.04 -7.14
CA ILE A 121 22.68 4.46 -7.52
C ILE A 121 23.48 4.04 -6.28
N VAL A 122 23.37 4.81 -5.20
CA VAL A 122 24.04 4.55 -3.92
C VAL A 122 23.14 3.74 -2.98
N VAL A 123 21.86 4.10 -2.93
CA VAL A 123 20.89 3.50 -2.00
C VAL A 123 20.50 2.08 -2.43
N GLY A 124 20.43 1.80 -3.74
CA GLY A 124 20.10 0.49 -4.29
C GLY A 124 21.00 -0.64 -3.81
N PRO A 125 22.34 -0.58 -4.01
CA PRO A 125 23.25 -1.61 -3.51
C PRO A 125 23.24 -1.70 -1.98
N TYR A 126 23.07 -0.58 -1.28
CA TYR A 126 22.98 -0.57 0.18
C TYR A 126 21.72 -1.29 0.70
N LEU A 127 20.56 -1.03 0.09
CA LEU A 127 19.31 -1.73 0.37
C LEU A 127 19.45 -3.24 0.11
N ASN A 128 19.96 -3.60 -1.07
CA ASN A 128 20.14 -5.00 -1.46
C ASN A 128 21.09 -5.73 -0.51
N ALA A 129 22.22 -5.13 -0.14
CA ALA A 129 23.15 -5.70 0.83
C ALA A 129 22.50 -5.89 2.20
N THR A 130 21.65 -4.94 2.63
CA THR A 130 20.97 -5.05 3.93
C THR A 130 19.93 -6.17 3.92
N PHE A 131 19.13 -6.29 2.87
CA PHE A 131 18.16 -7.40 2.75
C PHE A 131 18.85 -8.75 2.60
N ALA A 132 19.98 -8.83 1.88
CA ALA A 132 20.78 -10.04 1.80
C ALA A 132 21.36 -10.43 3.17
N ASN A 133 21.88 -9.48 3.94
CA ASN A 133 22.35 -9.74 5.30
C ASN A 133 21.23 -10.21 6.24
N PHE A 134 20.04 -9.61 6.14
CA PHE A 134 18.87 -10.07 6.87
C PHE A 134 18.51 -11.51 6.51
N TYR A 135 18.53 -11.86 5.22
CA TYR A 135 18.31 -13.23 4.77
C TYR A 135 19.35 -14.21 5.34
N MET A 136 20.64 -13.86 5.29
CA MET A 136 21.71 -14.71 5.80
C MET A 136 21.54 -14.97 7.31
N GLY A 137 21.29 -13.92 8.10
CA GLY A 137 21.04 -14.07 9.54
C GLY A 137 19.78 -14.91 9.82
N LEU A 138 18.69 -14.66 9.08
CA LEU A 138 17.46 -15.44 9.18
C LEU A 138 17.68 -16.91 8.83
N LYS A 139 18.50 -17.20 7.81
CA LYS A 139 18.83 -18.56 7.39
C LYS A 139 19.58 -19.30 8.48
N GLU A 140 20.56 -18.68 9.11
CA GLU A 140 21.31 -19.25 10.23
C GLU A 140 20.39 -19.59 11.42
N GLU A 141 19.53 -18.65 11.83
CA GLU A 141 18.61 -18.86 12.96
C GLU A 141 17.50 -19.88 12.64
N ARG A 142 17.12 -20.01 11.36
CA ARG A 142 16.03 -20.90 10.92
C ARG A 142 16.53 -22.16 10.20
N GLN A 143 17.81 -22.50 10.32
CA GLN A 143 18.40 -23.68 9.68
C GLN A 143 17.66 -24.97 10.05
N ALA A 144 17.31 -25.15 11.33
CA ALA A 144 16.55 -26.31 11.79
C ALA A 144 15.15 -26.43 11.12
N VAL A 145 14.51 -25.30 10.80
CA VAL A 145 13.22 -25.28 10.09
C VAL A 145 13.42 -25.67 8.63
N ILE A 146 14.50 -25.18 8.00
CA ILE A 146 14.87 -25.54 6.64
C ILE A 146 15.14 -27.04 6.56
N ASP A 147 16.00 -27.57 7.42
CA ASP A 147 16.36 -29.00 7.43
C ASP A 147 15.13 -29.90 7.62
N HIS A 148 14.24 -29.53 8.54
CA HIS A 148 12.99 -30.26 8.77
C HIS A 148 12.07 -30.25 7.54
N PHE A 149 11.97 -29.10 6.86
CA PHE A 149 11.16 -28.96 5.65
C PHE A 149 11.73 -29.78 4.50
N MET A 150 13.05 -29.73 4.28
CA MET A 150 13.73 -30.48 3.24
C MET A 150 13.62 -32.00 3.47
N ALA A 151 13.79 -32.46 4.71
CA ALA A 151 13.63 -33.87 5.07
C ALA A 151 12.21 -34.40 4.79
N ARG A 152 11.18 -33.58 5.00
CA ARG A 152 9.79 -33.95 4.68
C ARG A 152 9.49 -34.04 3.19
N LYS A 153 10.28 -33.38 2.34
CA LYS A 153 10.09 -33.38 0.89
C LYS A 153 10.81 -34.55 0.22
N GLN A 154 11.84 -35.11 0.85
CA GLN A 154 12.60 -36.25 0.34
C GLN A 154 11.97 -37.63 0.66
N ASN A 155 11.04 -37.69 1.62
CA ASN A 155 10.24 -38.89 1.96
C ASN A 155 8.90 -38.90 1.21
#